data_AF-A0A846Q074-F1
#
_entry.id   AF-A0A846Q074-F1
#
_cell.length_a   1.000
_cell.length_b   1.000
_cell.length_c   1.000
_cell.angle_alpha   90.00
_cell.angle_beta   90.00
_cell.angle_gamma   90.00
#
_symmetry.space_group_name_H-M   'P 1'
#
loop_
_entity.id
_entity.type
_entity.pdbx_description
1 polymer ?
#
loop_
_entity_poly.entity_id
_entity_poly.type
_entity_poly.pdbx_seq_one_letter_code
_entity_poly.pdbx_strand_id
1 'polypeptide(L)'
;MCDDCFGPLDVKYDFPNITKNTFSNREYTYWRYFELLPIEEKSNIVSINAGMTPLVKADKLGEKLGLKNLYIKNDSVNPTFSFKDRPAG
;
A
#
# COMPACT_ATOMS: atom_id res chain seq x y z
N MET A 1 22.66 2.60 1.22
CA MET A 1 23.46 3.23 0.14
C MET A 1 24.51 2.21 -0.24
N CYS A 2 24.86 2.04 -1.51
CA CYS A 2 25.97 1.16 -1.87
C CYS A 2 27.30 1.79 -1.41
N ASP A 3 28.13 1.06 -0.69
CA ASP A 3 29.38 1.60 -0.12
C ASP A 3 30.45 1.88 -1.19
N ASP A 4 30.36 1.25 -2.36
CA ASP A 4 31.31 1.43 -3.46
C ASP A 4 30.92 2.58 -4.40
N CYS A 5 29.64 2.66 -4.77
CA CYS A 5 29.17 3.59 -5.81
C CYS A 5 28.23 4.68 -5.30
N PHE A 6 27.90 4.67 -4.00
CA PHE A 6 26.96 5.61 -3.37
C PHE A 6 25.55 5.62 -3.99
N GLY A 7 25.21 4.59 -4.76
CA GLY A 7 23.90 4.44 -5.39
C GLY A 7 22.79 4.12 -4.39
N PRO A 8 21.52 4.34 -4.79
CA PRO A 8 20.37 3.85 -4.02
C PRO A 8 20.39 2.32 -3.99
N LEU A 9 19.93 1.76 -2.86
CA LEU A 9 19.65 0.34 -2.75
C LEU A 9 18.17 0.11 -3.02
N ASP A 10 17.85 -1.04 -3.59
CA ASP A 10 16.48 -1.46 -3.88
C ASP A 10 16.14 -2.75 -3.14
N VAL A 11 14.86 -2.93 -2.83
CA VAL A 11 14.37 -4.12 -2.12
C VAL A 11 14.15 -5.23 -3.13
N LYS A 12 14.80 -6.38 -2.95
CA LYS A 12 14.56 -7.58 -3.75
C LYS A 12 13.63 -8.53 -3.02
N TYR A 13 12.61 -9.00 -3.73
CA TYR A 13 11.62 -9.94 -3.23
C TYR A 13 11.81 -11.30 -3.89
N ASP A 14 11.71 -12.36 -3.09
CA ASP A 14 11.40 -13.70 -3.58
C ASP A 14 9.89 -13.92 -3.38
N PHE A 15 9.12 -13.70 -4.46
CA PHE A 15 7.66 -13.73 -4.36
C PHE A 15 7.14 -15.16 -4.34
N PRO A 16 6.34 -15.54 -3.33
CA PRO A 16 5.69 -16.84 -3.33
C PRO A 16 4.53 -16.87 -4.34
N ASN A 17 4.07 -18.07 -4.68
CA ASN A 17 2.88 -18.25 -5.52
C ASN A 17 1.63 -17.77 -4.78
N ILE A 18 1.14 -16.58 -5.13
CA ILE A 18 -0.03 -15.93 -4.52
C ILE A 18 -1.14 -15.76 -5.57
N THR A 19 -2.38 -15.93 -5.15
CA THR A 19 -3.57 -15.64 -5.96
C THR A 19 -4.38 -14.52 -5.34
N LYS A 20 -5.30 -13.94 -6.10
CA LYS A 20 -6.25 -12.93 -5.59
C LYS A 20 -7.01 -13.41 -4.33
N ASN A 21 -7.33 -14.71 -4.27
CA ASN A 21 -8.12 -15.29 -3.19
C ASN A 21 -7.30 -15.59 -1.92
N THR A 22 -5.97 -15.58 -2.00
CA THR A 22 -5.05 -15.85 -0.87
C THR A 22 -5.34 -14.96 0.33
N PHE A 23 -5.80 -13.73 0.09
CA PHE A 23 -6.00 -12.73 1.13
C PHE A 23 -7.45 -12.62 1.61
N SER A 24 -8.44 -13.21 0.93
CA SER A 24 -9.86 -12.86 1.07
C SER A 24 -10.41 -12.94 2.49
N ASN A 25 -9.96 -13.93 3.29
CA ASN A 25 -10.45 -14.18 4.65
C ASN A 25 -9.56 -13.59 5.76
N ARG A 26 -8.62 -12.70 5.40
CA ARG A 26 -7.74 -12.03 6.34
C ARG A 26 -8.34 -10.71 6.82
N GLU A 27 -7.81 -10.20 7.91
CA GLU A 27 -8.19 -8.91 8.48
C GLU A 27 -8.14 -7.78 7.43
N TYR A 28 -9.01 -6.79 7.61
CA TYR A 28 -9.08 -5.63 6.71
C TYR A 28 -8.02 -4.58 7.08
N THR A 29 -6.76 -4.97 6.97
CA THR A 29 -5.59 -4.12 7.15
C THR A 29 -4.64 -4.32 5.98
N TYR A 30 -3.76 -3.37 5.66
CA TYR A 30 -2.81 -3.60 4.56
C TYR A 30 -1.75 -4.67 4.92
N TRP A 31 -1.55 -4.95 6.22
CA TRP A 31 -0.75 -6.08 6.71
C TRP A 31 -1.27 -7.46 6.27
N ARG A 32 -2.51 -7.54 5.76
CA ARG A 32 -3.03 -8.76 5.15
C ARG A 32 -2.18 -9.28 3.99
N TYR A 33 -1.35 -8.43 3.38
CA TYR A 33 -0.43 -8.74 2.29
C TYR A 33 1.00 -9.06 2.78
N PHE A 34 1.16 -9.57 4.01
CA PHE A 34 2.45 -9.84 4.64
C PHE A 34 3.50 -10.48 3.73
N GLU A 35 3.11 -11.49 2.94
CA GLU A 35 4.01 -12.21 2.02
C GLU A 35 4.52 -11.37 0.83
N LEU A 36 3.97 -10.16 0.65
CA LEU A 36 4.38 -9.19 -0.36
C LEU A 36 5.13 -7.99 0.26
N LEU A 37 5.32 -7.99 1.58
CA LEU A 37 6.00 -6.93 2.32
C LEU A 37 7.38 -7.43 2.77
N PRO A 38 8.38 -6.53 2.86
CA PRO A 38 9.75 -6.91 3.19
C PRO A 38 9.93 -7.01 4.72
N ILE A 39 9.08 -7.80 5.38
CA ILE A 39 9.12 -8.04 6.82
C ILE A 39 9.29 -9.55 7.03
N GLU A 40 10.36 -9.93 7.75
CA GLU A 40 10.68 -11.33 8.00
C GLU A 40 9.70 -11.98 9.00
N GLU A 41 9.39 -11.27 10.09
CA GLU A 41 8.58 -11.79 11.19
C GLU A 41 7.38 -10.88 11.49
N LYS A 42 6.18 -11.47 11.62
CA LYS A 42 4.95 -10.71 11.93
C LYS A 42 5.03 -9.96 13.26
N SER A 43 5.83 -10.44 14.21
CA SER A 43 6.06 -9.76 15.50
C SER A 43 6.77 -8.40 15.36
N ASN A 44 7.40 -8.13 14.21
CA ASN A 44 8.09 -6.86 13.94
C ASN A 44 7.14 -5.78 13.38
N ILE A 45 5.86 -6.10 13.19
CA ILE A 45 4.87 -5.15 12.69
C ILE A 45 4.57 -4.11 13.78
N VAL A 46 4.90 -2.86 13.48
CA VAL A 46 4.36 -1.67 14.16
C VAL A 46 3.19 -1.18 13.32
N SER A 47 2.06 -0.86 13.93
CA SER A 47 0.87 -0.43 13.20
C SER A 47 0.25 0.81 13.84
N ILE A 48 0.07 1.86 13.04
CA ILE A 48 -0.78 3.00 13.36
C ILE A 48 -2.18 2.89 12.76
N ASN A 49 -2.54 1.72 12.21
CA ASN A 49 -3.78 1.48 11.44
C ASN A 49 -3.86 2.31 10.14
N ALA A 50 -2.71 2.50 9.49
CA ALA A 50 -2.65 3.07 8.15
C ALA A 50 -3.30 2.15 7.09
N GLY A 51 -3.50 2.66 5.89
CA GLY A 51 -4.00 1.92 4.74
C GLY A 51 -5.52 1.78 4.73
N MET A 52 -6.00 0.86 3.88
CA MET A 52 -7.44 0.60 3.68
C MET A 52 -8.34 1.83 3.44
N THR A 53 -7.74 2.89 2.92
CA THR A 53 -8.37 4.18 2.65
C THR A 53 -9.40 4.11 1.51
N PRO A 54 -10.34 5.07 1.43
CA PRO A 54 -11.38 5.08 0.40
C PRO A 54 -10.82 5.10 -1.04
N LEU A 55 -11.50 4.39 -1.94
CA LEU A 55 -11.36 4.53 -3.39
C LEU A 55 -12.64 5.17 -3.92
N VAL A 56 -12.61 6.48 -4.14
CA VAL A 56 -13.78 7.29 -4.46
C VAL A 56 -13.93 7.40 -5.96
N LYS A 57 -15.09 7.03 -6.52
CA LYS A 57 -15.40 7.31 -7.93
C LYS A 57 -15.67 8.80 -8.11
N ALA A 58 -14.95 9.44 -9.03
CA ALA A 58 -14.98 10.89 -9.21
C ALA A 58 -15.79 11.29 -10.46
N ASP A 59 -17.09 11.01 -10.47
CA ASP A 59 -17.92 11.16 -11.68
C ASP A 59 -17.89 12.57 -12.29
N LYS A 60 -18.04 13.63 -11.46
CA LYS A 60 -18.03 15.03 -11.94
C LYS A 60 -16.69 15.45 -12.56
N LEU A 61 -15.58 15.00 -11.98
CA LEU A 61 -14.26 15.28 -12.51
C LEU A 61 -13.99 14.43 -13.76
N GLY A 62 -14.45 13.17 -13.75
CA GLY A 62 -14.41 12.28 -14.90
C GLY A 62 -15.10 12.88 -16.12
N GLU A 63 -16.33 13.37 -15.96
CA GLU A 63 -17.09 14.05 -17.03
C GLU A 63 -16.32 15.22 -17.62
N LYS A 64 -15.78 16.11 -16.76
CA LYS A 64 -14.98 17.27 -17.19
C LYS A 64 -13.72 16.89 -17.96
N LEU A 65 -13.14 15.73 -17.65
CA LEU A 65 -11.92 15.23 -18.28
C LEU A 65 -12.19 14.24 -19.43
N GLY A 66 -13.45 13.93 -19.75
CA GLY A 66 -13.81 12.91 -20.74
C GLY A 66 -13.50 11.47 -20.31
N LEU A 67 -13.35 11.20 -19.01
CA LEU A 67 -13.00 9.90 -18.44
C LEU A 67 -14.24 9.20 -17.83
N LYS A 68 -14.54 7.98 -18.30
CA LYS A 68 -15.67 7.18 -17.79
C LYS A 68 -15.38 6.53 -16.42
N ASN A 69 -14.12 6.20 -16.15
CA ASN A 69 -13.69 5.42 -14.98
C ASN A 69 -12.56 6.15 -14.23
N LEU A 70 -12.89 7.31 -13.66
CA LEU A 70 -11.96 8.06 -12.81
C LEU A 70 -12.21 7.75 -11.33
N TYR A 71 -11.15 7.38 -10.63
CA TYR A 71 -11.18 7.09 -9.20
C TYR A 71 -10.05 7.84 -8.47
N ILE A 72 -10.32 8.24 -7.23
CA ILE A 72 -9.36 8.88 -6.33
C ILE A 72 -9.11 7.92 -5.18
N LYS A 73 -7.86 7.45 -5.05
CA LYS A 73 -7.39 6.71 -3.87
C LYS A 73 -7.02 7.73 -2.80
N ASN A 74 -7.89 7.91 -1.80
CA ASN A 74 -7.75 9.00 -0.84
C ASN A 74 -6.85 8.63 0.35
N ASP A 75 -5.53 8.67 0.17
CA ASP A 75 -4.58 8.42 1.27
C ASP A 75 -4.40 9.61 2.23
N SER A 76 -5.11 10.72 2.03
CA SER A 76 -5.08 11.86 2.96
C SER A 76 -5.88 11.62 4.24
N VAL A 77 -6.53 10.47 4.39
CA VAL A 77 -7.32 10.09 5.58
C VAL A 77 -6.64 9.02 6.44
N ASN A 78 -5.37 8.72 6.15
CA ASN A 78 -4.53 7.97 7.08
C ASN A 78 -4.35 8.76 8.41
N PRO A 79 -3.90 8.11 9.50
CA PRO A 79 -3.83 8.73 10.83
C PRO A 79 -3.12 10.09 10.92
N THR A 80 -2.04 10.30 10.15
CA THR A 80 -1.30 11.58 10.08
C THR A 80 -1.68 12.42 8.86
N PHE A 81 -2.75 12.03 8.16
CA PHE A 81 -3.24 12.64 6.92
C PHE A 81 -2.28 12.55 5.74
N SER A 82 -1.37 11.57 5.77
CA SER A 82 -0.35 11.38 4.75
C SER A 82 -0.28 9.95 4.26
N PHE A 83 -0.02 9.77 2.96
CA PHE A 83 0.30 8.45 2.40
C PHE A 83 1.58 7.85 3.01
N LYS A 84 2.43 8.69 3.63
CA LYS A 84 3.68 8.27 4.30
C LYS A 84 3.44 7.38 5.51
N ASP A 85 2.22 7.32 6.02
CA ASP A 85 1.83 6.40 7.08
C ASP A 85 1.98 4.93 6.70
N ARG A 86 1.91 4.59 5.40
CA ARG A 86 2.11 3.21 4.92
C ARG A 86 3.53 2.70 5.12
N PRO A 87 4.60 3.41 4.68
CA PRO A 87 5.96 2.94 4.92
C PRO A 87 6.52 3.29 6.31
N ALA A 88 5.89 4.21 7.06
CA ALA A 88 6.48 4.77 8.29
C ALA A 88 5.89 4.21 9.60
N GLY A 89 4.77 3.50 9.57
CA GLY A 89 4.16 2.95 10.78
C GLY A 89 3.33 1.71 10.52
#